data_AF-A0A532CT96-F1
#
_entry.id   AF-A0A532CT96-F1
#
_cell.length_a   1.000
_cell.length_b   1.000
_cell.length_c   1.000
_cell.angle_alpha   90.00
_cell.angle_beta   90.00
_cell.angle_gamma   90.00
#
_symmetry.space_group_name_H-M   'P 1'
#
loop_
_entity.id
_entity.type
_entity.pdbx_description
1 polymer ?
#
loop_
_entity_poly.entity_id
_entity_poly.type
_entity_poly.pdbx_seq_one_letter_code
_entity_poly.pdbx_strand_id
1 'polypeptide(L)' 'MTRLATLIAGLIFGSPALALAAEHSASYRGIGLIYFVFIGGILIYGVNDAFGKKAMYVATPFILGWCYWMLPPN' A
#
# COMPACT_ATOMS: atom_id res chain seq x y z
N MET A 1 -35.08 -7.49 -24.73
CA MET A 1 -34.19 -6.61 -23.93
C MET A 1 -33.00 -7.36 -23.33
N THR A 2 -33.12 -8.66 -23.04
CA THR A 2 -32.04 -9.49 -22.47
C THR A 2 -30.81 -9.62 -23.36
N ARG A 3 -30.96 -9.81 -24.68
CA ARG A 3 -29.82 -10.01 -25.60
C ARG A 3 -28.86 -8.81 -25.65
N LEU A 4 -29.39 -7.59 -25.57
CA LEU A 4 -28.60 -6.36 -25.52
C LEU A 4 -27.86 -6.23 -24.18
N ALA A 5 -28.52 -6.55 -23.08
CA ALA A 5 -27.90 -6.56 -21.75
C ALA A 5 -26.76 -7.60 -21.65
N THR A 6 -26.90 -8.78 -22.26
CA THR A 6 -25.85 -9.80 -22.29
C THR A 6 -24.63 -9.35 -23.10
N LEU A 7 -24.86 -8.65 -24.22
CA LEU A 7 -23.79 -8.11 -25.06
C LEU A 7 -23.03 -6.97 -24.36
N ILE A 8 -23.76 -6.08 -23.69
CA ILE A 8 -23.18 -4.99 -22.88
C ILE A 8 -22.40 -5.57 -21.70
N ALA A 9 -22.93 -6.57 -21.00
CA ALA A 9 -22.22 -7.26 -19.92
C ALA A 9 -20.95 -7.93 -20.44
N GLY A 10 -21.00 -8.65 -21.57
CA GLY A 10 -19.83 -9.25 -22.20
C GLY A 10 -18.76 -8.24 -22.58
N LEU A 11 -19.15 -7.05 -23.07
CA LEU A 11 -18.24 -5.96 -23.38
C LEU A 11 -17.61 -5.33 -22.12
N ILE A 12 -18.37 -5.17 -21.05
CA ILE A 12 -17.88 -4.66 -19.76
C ILE A 12 -16.91 -5.66 -19.11
N PHE A 13 -17.25 -6.95 -19.09
CA PHE A 13 -16.40 -7.99 -18.50
C PHE A 13 -15.19 -8.36 -19.38
N GLY A 14 -15.29 -8.18 -20.70
CA GLY A 14 -14.22 -8.47 -21.65
C GLY A 14 -13.22 -7.31 -21.86
N SER A 15 -13.59 -6.08 -21.46
CA SER A 15 -12.72 -4.91 -21.56
C SER A 15 -12.70 -4.13 -20.25
N PRO A 16 -11.61 -4.21 -19.46
CA PRO A 16 -11.43 -3.42 -18.25
C PRO A 16 -11.59 -1.90 -18.48
N ALA A 17 -11.33 -1.44 -19.70
CA ALA A 17 -11.51 -0.04 -20.10
C ALA A 17 -12.98 0.37 -20.19
N LEU A 18 -13.87 -0.52 -20.66
CA LEU A 18 -15.31 -0.26 -20.73
C LEU A 18 -15.99 -0.33 -19.36
N ALA A 19 -15.40 -1.06 -18.41
CA ALA A 19 -15.84 -1.11 -17.02
C ALA A 19 -15.49 0.14 -16.19
N LEU A 20 -14.90 1.18 -16.80
CA LEU A 20 -14.34 2.34 -16.10
C LEU A 20 -13.28 1.95 -15.04
N ALA A 21 -12.75 0.72 -15.12
CA ALA A 21 -11.78 0.18 -14.17
C ALA A 21 -10.32 0.42 -14.62
N ALA A 22 -10.12 0.84 -15.87
CA ALA A 22 -8.79 1.06 -16.44
C ALA A 22 -8.12 2.39 -16.03
N GLU A 23 -8.80 3.26 -15.28
CA GLU A 23 -8.23 4.52 -14.78
C GLU A 23 -8.22 4.62 -13.24
N HIS A 24 -8.37 3.52 -12.51
CA HIS A 24 -8.04 3.58 -11.08
C HIS A 24 -6.53 3.46 -10.90
N SER A 25 -5.81 4.56 -11.19
CA SER A 25 -4.46 4.79 -10.67
C SER A 25 -4.57 5.02 -9.17
N ALA A 26 -4.99 4.00 -8.41
CA ALA A 26 -4.80 4.01 -6.96
C ALA A 26 -3.30 4.11 -6.74
N SER A 27 -2.83 5.28 -6.31
CA SER A 27 -1.48 5.42 -5.80
C SER A 27 -1.29 4.34 -4.74
N TYR A 28 -0.41 3.37 -5.01
CA TYR A 28 -0.11 2.27 -4.09
C TYR A 28 0.39 2.77 -2.74
N ARG A 29 0.67 4.07 -2.63
CA ARG A 29 1.08 4.74 -1.41
C ARG A 29 0.04 4.64 -0.28
N GLY A 30 -1.27 4.62 -0.57
CA GLY A 30 -2.29 4.43 0.47
C GLY A 30 -2.12 3.10 1.20
N ILE A 31 -1.94 2.02 0.44
CA ILE A 31 -1.63 0.69 0.98
C ILE A 31 -0.20 0.66 1.56
N GLY A 32 0.75 1.32 0.90
CA GLY A 32 2.13 1.46 1.35
C GLY A 32 2.25 2.10 2.75
N LEU A 33 1.39 3.07 3.08
CA LEU A 33 1.35 3.71 4.40
C LEU A 33 0.94 2.74 5.50
N ILE A 34 0.03 1.79 5.19
CA ILE A 34 -0.37 0.75 6.14
C ILE A 34 0.85 -0.13 6.47
N TYR A 35 1.58 -0.57 5.45
CA TYR A 35 2.81 -1.34 5.64
C TYR A 35 3.89 -0.54 6.35
N PHE A 36 4.06 0.75 6.03
CA PHE A 36 4.99 1.64 6.72
C PHE A 36 4.73 1.68 8.23
N VAL A 37 3.48 1.81 8.65
CA VAL A 37 3.11 1.87 10.08
C VAL A 37 3.42 0.54 10.77
N PHE A 38 2.96 -0.58 10.22
CA PHE A 38 3.14 -1.89 10.86
C PHE A 38 4.61 -2.34 10.86
N ILE A 39 5.31 -2.21 9.73
CA ILE A 39 6.73 -2.57 9.62
C ILE A 39 7.58 -1.67 10.49
N GLY A 40 7.36 -0.35 10.43
CA GLY A 40 8.07 0.61 11.27
C GLY A 40 7.87 0.31 12.76
N GLY A 41 6.63 0.03 13.17
CA GLY A 41 6.30 -0.34 14.55
C GLY A 41 6.99 -1.62 15.02
N ILE A 42 6.98 -2.68 14.19
CA ILE A 42 7.64 -3.96 14.52
C ILE A 42 9.15 -3.78 14.63
N LEU A 43 9.78 -3.00 13.74
CA LEU A 43 11.22 -2.75 13.79
C LEU A 43 11.61 -1.93 15.03
N ILE A 44 10.86 -0.88 15.36
CA ILE A 44 11.10 -0.07 16.57
C ILE A 44 10.95 -0.94 17.83
N TYR A 45 9.90 -1.74 17.89
CA TYR A 45 9.69 -2.70 18.98
C TYR A 45 10.84 -3.71 19.07
N GLY A 46 11.25 -4.31 17.96
CA GLY A 46 12.34 -5.28 17.91
C GLY A 46 13.68 -4.69 18.38
N VAL A 47 13.96 -3.42 18.07
CA VAL A 47 15.16 -2.74 18.62
C VAL A 47 15.05 -2.57 20.13
N ASN A 48 13.87 -2.22 20.65
CA ASN A 48 13.69 -2.10 22.09
C ASN A 48 13.82 -3.45 22.80
N ASP A 49 13.32 -4.53 22.21
CA ASP A 49 13.42 -5.88 22.75
C ASP A 49 14.88 -6.40 22.77
N ALA A 50 15.61 -6.20 21.66
CA ALA A 50 16.98 -6.69 21.53
C ALA A 50 18.04 -5.82 22.23
N PHE A 51 17.86 -4.49 22.25
CA PHE A 51 18.90 -3.54 22.67
C PHE A 51 18.46 -2.55 23.75
N GLY A 52 17.17 -2.54 24.10
CA GLY A 52 16.59 -1.65 25.11
C GLY A 52 16.27 -0.24 24.63
N LYS A 53 15.68 0.54 25.54
CA LYS A 53 15.08 1.86 25.25
C LYS A 53 16.04 2.86 24.62
N LYS A 54 17.30 2.91 25.07
CA LYS A 54 18.27 3.90 24.57
C LYS A 54 18.60 3.67 23.10
N ALA A 55 18.81 2.42 22.70
CA ALA A 55 19.07 2.04 21.32
C ALA A 55 17.83 2.30 20.44
N MET A 56 16.63 1.99 20.94
CA MET A 56 15.38 2.28 20.26
C MET A 56 15.25 3.76 19.89
N TYR A 57 15.51 4.68 20.82
CA TYR A 57 15.41 6.13 20.54
C TYR A 57 16.35 6.60 19.43
N VAL A 58 17.56 6.05 19.39
CA VAL A 58 18.54 6.38 18.35
C VAL A 58 18.13 5.76 17.00
N ALA A 59 17.69 4.50 16.98
CA ALA A 59 17.34 3.78 15.76
C ALA A 59 16.03 4.25 15.12
N THR A 60 15.05 4.68 15.92
CA THR A 60 13.71 5.09 15.47
C THR A 60 13.72 6.08 14.29
N PRO A 61 14.43 7.22 14.31
CA PRO A 61 14.46 8.14 13.18
C PRO A 61 15.04 7.51 11.90
N PHE A 62 16.03 6.62 12.01
CA PHE A 62 16.60 5.92 10.85
C PHE A 62 15.62 4.90 10.29
N ILE A 63 14.93 4.14 11.14
CA ILE A 63 13.89 3.19 10.73
C ILE A 63 12.78 3.93 9.99
N LEU A 64 12.26 5.02 10.56
CA LEU A 64 11.20 5.80 9.93
C LEU A 64 11.66 6.45 8.62
N GLY A 65 12.87 7.00 8.57
CA GLY A 65 13.45 7.56 7.35
C GLY A 65 13.60 6.52 6.24
N TRP A 66 14.10 5.33 6.59
CA TRP A 66 14.25 4.22 5.66
C TRP A 66 12.91 3.72 5.15
N CYS A 67 11.96 3.44 6.04
CA CYS A 67 10.60 3.01 5.68
C CYS A 67 9.89 4.06 4.81
N TYR A 68 10.11 5.36 5.06
CA TYR A 68 9.54 6.43 4.26
C TYR A 68 10.09 6.45 2.83
N TRP A 69 11.40 6.19 2.68
CA TRP A 69 12.02 6.12 1.36
C TRP A 69 11.54 4.93 0.54
N MET A 70 11.14 3.84 1.20
CA MET A 70 10.56 2.66 0.55
C MET A 70 9.08 2.86 0.15
N LEU A 71 8.44 3.96 0.53
CA LEU A 71 7.06 4.23 0.12
C LEU A 71 7.00 4.50 -1.39
N PRO A 72 5.94 4.01 -2.07
CA PRO A 72 5.71 4.35 -3.46
C PRO A 72 5.65 5.87 -3.67
N PRO A 73 6.17 6.38 -4.80
CA PRO A 73 5.97 7.77 -5.19
C PRO A 73 4.47 8.08 -5.28
N ASN A 74 4.13 9.35 -5.00
CA ASN A 74 2.75 9.83 -5.05
C ASN A 74 2.18 9.72 -6.47
#